data_AF-A0A9X8YMY4-F1
#
_entry.id   AF-A0A9X8YMY4-F1
#
_cell.length_a   1.000
_cell.length_b   1.000
_cell.length_c   1.000
_cell.angle_alpha   90.00
_cell.angle_beta   90.00
_cell.angle_gamma   90.00
#
_symmetry.space_group_name_H-M   'P 1'
#
loop_
_entity.id
_entity.type
_entity.pdbx_description
1 polymer ?
#
loop_
_entity_poly.entity_id
_entity_poly.type
_entity_poly.pdbx_seq_one_letter_code
_entity_poly.pdbx_strand_id
1 'polypeptide(L)'
;QFKLTIDGKDTVALDGFNLVSKFGEQGSSNIGGQIDYTMDALKVQGNDFGAGKLTLKIDNVDGKALKDFSDSYNRQTMALLQQGENLDPDVYEQQTSEMLQKNLPMLLKGNPSLSIAPLSWKNSKGESIFTLDLAMTDPSKAASPAQSPDQLIAQAVKKLDLSLTIP
;
A
#
# COMPACT_ATOMS: atom_id res chain seq x y z
N GLN A 1 -9.51 24.03 -5.82
CA GLN A 1 -8.60 24.41 -4.72
C GLN A 1 -9.25 23.99 -3.41
N PHE A 2 -8.57 23.15 -2.64
CA PHE A 2 -8.98 22.75 -1.29
C PHE A 2 -8.29 23.65 -0.25
N LYS A 3 -8.97 24.02 0.82
CA LYS A 3 -8.43 24.85 1.91
C LYS A 3 -8.87 24.33 3.27
N LEU A 4 -7.92 24.25 4.20
CA LEU A 4 -8.18 24.01 5.61
C LEU A 4 -7.84 25.27 6.41
N THR A 5 -8.83 25.75 7.15
CA THR A 5 -8.74 26.97 7.97
C THR A 5 -8.72 26.58 9.44
N ILE A 6 -7.73 27.08 10.19
CA ILE A 6 -7.68 26.96 11.66
C ILE A 6 -7.71 28.38 12.22
N ASP A 7 -8.60 28.63 13.18
CA ASP A 7 -8.79 29.96 13.81
C ASP A 7 -9.01 31.12 12.81
N GLY A 8 -9.74 30.84 11.72
CA GLY A 8 -10.04 31.83 10.68
C GLY A 8 -8.87 32.18 9.75
N LYS A 9 -7.72 31.49 9.86
CA LYS A 9 -6.57 31.64 8.95
C LYS A 9 -6.45 30.43 8.02
N ASP A 10 -6.24 30.69 6.73
CA ASP A 10 -5.91 29.64 5.75
C ASP A 10 -4.55 29.03 6.11
N THR A 11 -4.58 27.86 6.77
CA THR A 11 -3.38 27.21 7.28
C THR A 11 -2.79 26.27 6.24
N VAL A 12 -3.64 25.60 5.45
CA VAL A 12 -3.22 24.71 4.37
C VAL A 12 -4.09 24.95 3.14
N ALA A 13 -3.48 25.11 1.98
CA ALA A 13 -4.16 25.13 0.69
C ALA A 13 -3.54 24.12 -0.26
N LEU A 14 -4.39 23.43 -1.02
CA LEU A 14 -3.99 22.42 -1.99
C LEU A 14 -4.59 22.79 -3.36
N ASP A 15 -3.70 23.02 -4.31
CA ASP A 15 -3.99 23.43 -5.68
C ASP A 15 -3.76 22.26 -6.65
N GLY A 16 -4.61 22.17 -7.68
CA GLY A 16 -4.39 21.22 -8.79
C GLY A 16 -4.47 19.74 -8.43
N PHE A 17 -5.22 19.36 -7.39
CA PHE A 17 -5.41 17.95 -7.07
C PHE A 17 -6.09 17.22 -8.23
N ASN A 18 -5.52 16.10 -8.63
CA ASN A 18 -6.13 15.15 -9.53
C ASN A 18 -5.87 13.72 -9.05
N LEU A 19 -6.90 12.88 -9.20
CA LEU A 19 -6.87 11.45 -8.92
C LEU A 19 -7.44 10.74 -10.14
N VAL A 20 -6.65 9.84 -10.73
CA VAL A 20 -7.12 8.91 -11.76
C VAL A 20 -6.94 7.50 -11.25
N SER A 21 -8.02 6.72 -11.30
CA SER A 21 -8.04 5.33 -10.86
C SER A 21 -8.48 4.43 -12.01
N LYS A 22 -7.75 3.34 -12.23
CA LYS A 22 -8.07 2.31 -13.23
C LYS A 22 -7.97 0.96 -12.55
N PHE A 23 -9.03 0.15 -12.62
CA PHE A 23 -9.05 -1.20 -12.07
C PHE A 23 -9.80 -2.10 -13.02
N GLY A 24 -9.39 -3.36 -13.12
CA GLY A 24 -10.08 -4.32 -13.96
C GLY A 24 -9.45 -5.70 -13.94
N GLU A 25 -10.15 -6.62 -14.58
CA GLU A 25 -9.65 -7.97 -14.83
C GLU A 25 -8.53 -7.96 -15.88
N GLN A 26 -7.49 -8.76 -15.63
CA GLN A 26 -6.34 -8.99 -16.49
C GLN A 26 -6.35 -10.47 -16.89
N GLY A 27 -6.81 -10.77 -18.11
CA GLY A 27 -7.00 -12.16 -18.53
C GLY A 27 -8.24 -12.79 -17.89
N SER A 28 -8.19 -14.07 -17.54
CA SER A 28 -9.37 -14.84 -17.11
C SER A 28 -9.64 -14.85 -15.60
N SER A 29 -8.69 -14.45 -14.77
CA SER A 29 -8.83 -14.58 -13.30
C SER A 29 -8.05 -13.57 -12.47
N ASN A 30 -7.14 -12.80 -13.07
CA ASN A 30 -6.33 -11.84 -12.33
C ASN A 30 -6.99 -10.47 -12.34
N ILE A 31 -6.66 -9.67 -11.34
CA ILE A 31 -7.06 -8.28 -11.16
C ILE A 31 -5.78 -7.44 -11.16
N GLY A 32 -5.86 -6.29 -11.82
CA GLY A 32 -4.85 -5.25 -11.72
C GLY A 32 -5.48 -3.88 -11.55
N GLY A 33 -4.64 -2.94 -11.15
CA GLY A 33 -5.05 -1.59 -10.90
C GLY A 33 -3.91 -0.59 -10.96
N GLN A 34 -4.26 0.65 -11.25
CA GLN A 34 -3.36 1.79 -11.23
C GLN A 34 -4.08 2.98 -10.61
N ILE A 35 -3.36 3.69 -9.75
CA ILE A 35 -3.78 4.97 -9.22
C ILE A 35 -2.70 6.01 -9.55
N ASP A 36 -3.12 7.08 -10.19
CA ASP A 36 -2.29 8.26 -10.46
C ASP A 36 -2.82 9.45 -9.65
N TYR A 37 -1.95 10.05 -8.85
CA TYR A 37 -2.19 11.28 -8.12
C TYR A 37 -1.28 12.38 -8.65
N THR A 38 -1.82 13.59 -8.78
CA THR A 38 -1.03 14.82 -8.96
C THR A 38 -1.58 15.93 -8.08
N MET A 39 -0.68 16.82 -7.68
CA MET A 39 -0.98 18.04 -6.93
C MET A 39 -0.02 19.12 -7.41
N ASP A 40 -0.56 20.24 -7.88
CA ASP A 40 0.23 21.34 -8.45
C ASP A 40 0.95 22.14 -7.37
N ALA A 41 0.31 22.36 -6.21
CA ALA A 41 0.95 23.00 -5.07
C ALA A 41 0.28 22.62 -3.74
N LEU A 42 1.11 22.34 -2.74
CA LEU A 42 0.77 22.39 -1.32
C LEU A 42 1.28 23.72 -0.78
N LYS A 43 0.40 24.51 -0.17
CA LYS A 43 0.76 25.75 0.51
C LYS A 43 0.45 25.64 1.99
N VAL A 44 1.41 26.00 2.84
CA VAL A 44 1.21 26.06 4.29
C VAL A 44 1.44 27.49 4.74
N GLN A 45 0.40 28.09 5.33
CA GLN A 45 0.38 29.51 5.73
C GLN A 45 0.78 30.45 4.58
N GLY A 46 0.36 30.11 3.36
CA GLY A 46 0.67 30.85 2.13
C GLY A 46 2.05 30.55 1.52
N ASN A 47 2.95 29.86 2.21
CA ASN A 47 4.24 29.46 1.65
C ASN A 47 4.08 28.22 0.77
N ASP A 48 4.74 28.20 -0.38
CA ASP A 48 4.74 27.04 -1.28
C ASP A 48 5.70 25.94 -0.76
N PHE A 49 5.14 24.78 -0.43
CA PHE A 49 5.84 23.60 0.04
C PHE A 49 6.17 22.62 -1.08
N GLY A 50 5.60 22.83 -2.27
CA GLY A 50 5.91 22.05 -3.47
C GLY A 50 4.72 21.35 -4.10
N ALA A 51 5.04 20.63 -5.18
CA ALA A 51 4.14 19.82 -5.97
C ALA A 51 4.41 18.33 -5.73
N GLY A 52 3.38 17.51 -5.92
CA GLY A 52 3.46 16.07 -5.72
C GLY A 52 2.92 15.28 -6.90
N LYS A 53 3.55 14.15 -7.20
CA LYS A 53 3.04 13.14 -8.12
C LYS A 53 3.24 11.74 -7.52
N LEU A 54 2.24 10.88 -7.67
CA LEU A 54 2.37 9.46 -7.32
C LEU A 54 1.69 8.61 -8.41
N THR A 55 2.41 7.65 -8.95
CA THR A 55 1.82 6.55 -9.72
C THR A 55 2.04 5.25 -8.96
N LEU A 56 0.96 4.59 -8.59
CA LEU A 56 0.92 3.28 -7.92
C LEU A 56 0.28 2.27 -8.87
N LYS A 57 0.89 1.11 -9.04
CA LYS A 57 0.33 0.01 -9.83
C LYS A 57 0.40 -1.30 -9.08
N ILE A 58 -0.66 -2.10 -9.20
CA ILE A 58 -0.72 -3.48 -8.73
C ILE A 58 -1.16 -4.35 -9.91
N ASP A 59 -0.50 -5.48 -10.13
CA ASP A 59 -0.85 -6.45 -11.17
C ASP A 59 -0.86 -7.88 -10.61
N ASN A 60 -1.47 -8.80 -11.36
CA ASN A 60 -1.44 -10.24 -11.10
C ASN A 60 -2.01 -10.67 -9.73
N VAL A 61 -3.00 -9.93 -9.22
CA VAL A 61 -3.73 -10.37 -8.03
C VAL A 61 -4.78 -11.39 -8.46
N ASP A 62 -4.70 -12.63 -7.97
CA ASP A 62 -5.73 -13.63 -8.28
C ASP A 62 -7.07 -13.22 -7.64
N GLY A 63 -8.13 -13.13 -8.44
CA GLY A 63 -9.42 -12.60 -7.99
C GLY A 63 -10.14 -13.48 -6.97
N LYS A 64 -9.99 -14.80 -7.08
CA LYS A 64 -10.54 -15.74 -6.08
C LYS A 64 -9.77 -15.63 -4.76
N ALA A 65 -8.45 -15.59 -4.83
CA ALA A 65 -7.58 -15.41 -3.68
C ALA A 65 -7.84 -14.08 -2.97
N LEU A 66 -8.04 -12.99 -3.71
CA LEU A 66 -8.39 -11.70 -3.14
C LEU A 66 -9.74 -11.75 -2.41
N LYS A 67 -10.74 -12.42 -3.00
CA LYS A 67 -12.02 -12.63 -2.33
C LYS A 67 -11.87 -13.46 -1.05
N ASP A 68 -11.17 -14.59 -1.13
CA ASP A 68 -10.96 -15.48 0.02
C ASP A 68 -10.19 -14.74 1.14
N PHE A 69 -9.20 -13.91 0.77
CA PHE A 69 -8.46 -13.03 1.69
C PHE A 69 -9.39 -12.02 2.35
N SER A 70 -10.21 -11.30 1.57
CA SER A 70 -11.15 -10.29 2.08
C SER A 70 -12.17 -10.91 3.05
N ASP A 71 -12.71 -12.09 2.72
CA ASP A 71 -13.66 -12.80 3.59
C ASP A 71 -12.97 -13.22 4.91
N SER A 72 -11.72 -13.67 4.83
CA SER A 72 -10.93 -14.06 6.00
C SER A 72 -10.58 -12.85 6.88
N TYR A 73 -10.14 -11.75 6.29
CA TYR A 73 -9.82 -10.49 6.95
C TYR A 73 -11.04 -9.96 7.70
N ASN A 74 -12.17 -9.80 7.01
CA ASN A 74 -13.39 -9.25 7.60
C ASN A 74 -13.89 -10.07 8.79
N ARG A 75 -13.87 -11.41 8.70
CA ARG A 75 -14.24 -12.27 9.84
C ARG A 75 -13.32 -12.07 11.04
N GLN A 76 -12.02 -11.95 10.82
CA GLN A 76 -11.03 -11.77 11.89
C GLN A 76 -11.15 -10.39 12.53
N THR A 77 -11.29 -9.33 11.73
CA THR A 77 -11.51 -7.97 12.23
C THR A 77 -12.81 -7.87 13.05
N MET A 78 -13.90 -8.50 12.60
CA MET A 78 -15.14 -8.54 13.37
C MET A 78 -14.99 -9.30 14.69
N ALA A 79 -14.16 -10.34 14.74
CA ALA A 79 -13.86 -11.07 15.98
C ALA A 79 -12.98 -10.24 16.94
N LEU A 80 -12.05 -9.44 16.42
CA LEU A 80 -11.24 -8.50 17.20
C LEU A 80 -12.10 -7.40 17.81
N LEU A 81 -13.00 -6.79 17.02
CA LEU A 81 -13.91 -5.74 17.51
C LEU A 81 -14.83 -6.23 18.62
N GLN A 82 -15.23 -7.52 18.60
CA GLN A 82 -16.03 -8.12 19.67
C GLN A 82 -15.25 -8.35 20.98
N GLN A 83 -13.92 -8.41 20.93
CA GLN A 83 -13.08 -8.53 22.13
C GLN A 83 -12.96 -7.19 22.90
N GLY A 84 -13.37 -6.08 22.29
CA GLY A 84 -13.41 -4.75 22.91
C GLY A 84 -12.09 -3.97 22.84
N GLU A 85 -12.12 -2.69 23.25
CA GLU A 85 -11.00 -1.75 23.14
C GLU A 85 -9.84 -2.01 24.13
N ASN A 86 -9.99 -2.94 25.07
CA ASN A 86 -8.99 -3.27 26.10
C ASN A 86 -8.23 -4.57 25.79
N LEU A 87 -7.94 -4.82 24.52
CA LEU A 87 -7.09 -5.94 24.13
C LEU A 87 -5.68 -5.72 24.70
N ASP A 88 -5.18 -6.74 25.40
CA ASP A 88 -3.78 -6.80 25.80
C ASP A 88 -2.89 -6.67 24.55
N PRO A 89 -1.91 -5.74 24.53
CA PRO A 89 -1.00 -5.58 23.40
C PRO A 89 -0.35 -6.89 22.92
N ASP A 90 0.01 -7.78 23.85
CA ASP A 90 0.65 -9.05 23.51
C ASP A 90 -0.31 -9.99 22.76
N VAL A 91 -1.59 -9.98 23.16
CA VAL A 91 -2.66 -10.74 22.48
C VAL A 91 -2.92 -10.17 21.09
N TYR A 92 -2.92 -8.85 20.95
CA TYR A 92 -3.09 -8.17 19.67
C TYR A 92 -1.94 -8.49 18.69
N GLU A 93 -0.69 -8.45 19.17
CA GLU A 93 0.49 -8.81 18.37
C GLU A 93 0.44 -10.26 17.89
N GLN A 94 0.07 -11.19 18.79
CA GLN A 94 -0.08 -12.60 18.44
C GLN A 94 -1.18 -12.79 17.37
N GLN A 95 -2.36 -12.20 17.57
CA GLN A 95 -3.48 -12.32 16.64
C GLN A 95 -3.14 -11.71 15.27
N THR A 96 -2.42 -10.58 15.24
CA THR A 96 -1.94 -9.96 14.01
C THR A 96 -0.93 -10.85 13.28
N SER A 97 -0.02 -11.47 14.03
CA SER A 97 0.98 -12.40 13.47
C SER A 97 0.32 -13.64 12.87
N GLU A 98 -0.66 -14.24 13.56
CA GLU A 98 -1.43 -15.38 13.05
C GLU A 98 -2.23 -15.01 11.80
N MET A 99 -2.84 -13.82 11.80
CA MET A 99 -3.57 -13.28 10.67
C MET A 99 -2.67 -13.15 9.43
N LEU A 100 -1.48 -12.59 9.59
CA LEU A 100 -0.48 -12.48 8.52
C LEU A 100 -0.06 -13.86 8.01
N GLN A 101 0.31 -14.78 8.91
CA GLN A 101 0.74 -16.13 8.52
C GLN A 101 -0.31 -16.87 7.71
N LYS A 102 -1.58 -16.73 8.09
CA LYS A 102 -2.70 -17.40 7.42
C LYS A 102 -3.08 -16.75 6.09
N ASN A 103 -3.12 -15.43 6.05
CA ASN A 103 -3.74 -14.70 4.94
C ASN A 103 -2.72 -14.27 3.86
N LEU A 104 -1.45 -14.07 4.21
CA LEU A 104 -0.43 -13.67 3.26
C LEU A 104 -0.24 -14.71 2.13
N PRO A 105 -0.06 -16.02 2.40
CA PRO A 105 0.09 -17.01 1.33
C PRO A 105 -1.13 -17.07 0.42
N MET A 106 -2.33 -16.86 0.99
CA MET A 106 -3.58 -16.83 0.24
C MET A 106 -3.57 -15.68 -0.77
N LEU A 107 -3.23 -14.46 -0.34
CA LEU A 107 -3.19 -13.28 -1.21
C LEU A 107 -2.16 -13.41 -2.35
N LEU A 108 -1.06 -14.13 -2.10
CA LEU A 108 0.07 -14.22 -3.04
C LEU A 108 -0.03 -15.34 -4.08
N LYS A 109 -1.14 -16.11 -4.11
CA LYS A 109 -1.36 -17.20 -5.07
C LYS A 109 -1.19 -16.79 -6.55
N GLY A 110 -1.55 -15.54 -6.87
CA GLY A 110 -1.43 -14.97 -8.22
C GLY A 110 -0.03 -14.49 -8.60
N ASN A 111 0.95 -14.55 -7.67
CA ASN A 111 2.27 -13.90 -7.78
C ASN A 111 2.15 -12.40 -8.10
N PRO A 112 1.50 -11.62 -7.22
CA PRO A 112 1.23 -10.21 -7.50
C PRO A 112 2.52 -9.38 -7.58
N SER A 113 2.42 -8.25 -8.27
CA SER A 113 3.47 -7.23 -8.29
C SER A 113 2.91 -5.87 -7.89
N LEU A 114 3.75 -5.07 -7.24
CA LEU A 114 3.48 -3.71 -6.80
C LEU A 114 4.59 -2.80 -7.34
N SER A 115 4.22 -1.70 -7.97
CA SER A 115 5.20 -0.68 -8.39
C SER A 115 4.78 0.73 -7.99
N ILE A 116 5.74 1.53 -7.57
CA ILE A 116 5.64 2.98 -7.39
C ILE A 116 6.62 3.62 -8.36
N ALA A 117 6.13 4.35 -9.36
CA ALA A 117 7.00 4.94 -10.38
C ALA A 117 6.32 6.09 -11.14
N PRO A 118 6.60 7.36 -10.80
CA PRO A 118 7.34 7.85 -9.64
C PRO A 118 6.41 8.18 -8.45
N LEU A 119 6.97 8.18 -7.24
CA LEU A 119 6.58 9.12 -6.20
C LEU A 119 7.55 10.30 -6.27
N SER A 120 7.07 11.49 -6.64
CA SER A 120 7.88 12.70 -6.76
C SER A 120 7.35 13.79 -5.84
N TRP A 121 8.29 14.50 -5.20
CA TRP A 121 8.05 15.75 -4.50
C TRP A 121 9.00 16.83 -4.99
N LYS A 122 8.46 17.91 -5.54
CA LYS A 122 9.24 19.02 -6.10
C LYS A 122 8.99 20.31 -5.33
N ASN A 123 10.04 20.95 -4.84
CA ASN A 123 9.96 22.25 -4.18
C ASN A 123 11.08 23.20 -4.67
N SER A 124 11.27 24.33 -3.99
CA SER A 124 12.29 25.34 -4.34
C SER A 124 13.74 24.87 -4.22
N LYS A 125 14.00 23.70 -3.60
CA LYS A 125 15.32 23.11 -3.42
C LYS A 125 15.64 22.01 -4.44
N GLY A 126 14.66 21.54 -5.20
CA GLY A 126 14.82 20.49 -6.20
C GLY A 126 13.66 19.50 -6.19
N GLU A 127 13.88 18.32 -6.75
CA GLU A 127 12.89 17.26 -6.87
C GLU A 127 13.42 15.95 -6.27
N SER A 128 12.73 15.45 -5.23
CA SER A 128 12.97 14.13 -4.67
C SER A 128 12.11 13.11 -5.40
N ILE A 129 12.70 11.98 -5.78
CA ILE A 129 12.01 10.91 -6.51
C ILE A 129 12.25 9.58 -5.81
N PHE A 130 11.18 8.87 -5.51
CA PHE A 130 11.18 7.50 -5.03
C PHE A 130 10.56 6.56 -6.07
N THR A 131 11.20 5.40 -6.28
CA THR A 131 10.65 4.30 -7.05
C THR A 131 10.73 2.99 -6.28
N LEU A 132 9.75 2.12 -6.49
CA LEU A 132 9.70 0.76 -5.94
C LEU A 132 9.19 -0.17 -7.03
N ASP A 133 9.86 -1.31 -7.21
CA ASP A 133 9.35 -2.46 -7.97
C ASP A 133 9.47 -3.71 -7.11
N LEU A 134 8.33 -4.20 -6.64
CA LEU A 134 8.21 -5.40 -5.82
C LEU A 134 7.46 -6.48 -6.61
N ALA A 135 8.11 -7.60 -6.86
CA ALA A 135 7.46 -8.81 -7.34
C ALA A 135 7.40 -9.84 -6.22
N MET A 136 6.23 -10.41 -5.99
CA MET A 136 6.00 -11.40 -4.97
C MET A 136 5.73 -12.78 -5.57
N THR A 137 5.87 -13.81 -4.76
CA THR A 137 5.58 -15.19 -5.10
C THR A 137 4.78 -15.84 -3.99
N ASP A 138 4.00 -16.87 -4.33
CA ASP A 138 3.33 -17.72 -3.36
C ASP A 138 4.37 -18.45 -2.47
N PRO A 139 4.48 -18.11 -1.17
CA PRO A 139 5.46 -18.72 -0.27
C PRO A 139 5.12 -20.18 0.09
N SER A 140 3.88 -20.65 -0.16
CA SER A 140 3.53 -22.06 0.07
C SER A 140 4.24 -23.03 -0.89
N LYS A 141 4.83 -22.49 -1.97
CA LYS A 141 5.64 -23.23 -2.94
C LYS A 141 7.13 -23.27 -2.57
N ALA A 142 7.53 -22.68 -1.44
CA ALA A 142 8.90 -22.75 -0.96
C ALA A 142 9.31 -24.20 -0.62
N ALA A 143 10.60 -24.51 -0.80
CA ALA A 143 11.12 -25.86 -0.56
C ALA A 143 11.07 -26.29 0.92
N SER A 144 10.90 -25.35 1.84
CA SER A 144 10.77 -25.62 3.28
C SER A 144 9.72 -24.70 3.89
N PRO A 145 8.85 -25.22 4.78
CA PRO A 145 7.87 -24.40 5.48
C PRO A 145 8.54 -23.26 6.25
N ALA A 146 7.94 -22.07 6.22
CA ALA A 146 8.37 -20.99 7.08
C ALA A 146 8.12 -21.34 8.56
N GLN A 147 9.11 -21.07 9.40
CA GLN A 147 9.08 -21.31 10.86
C GLN A 147 8.77 -20.02 11.64
N SER A 148 8.76 -18.86 10.97
CA SER A 148 8.45 -17.56 11.55
C SER A 148 7.76 -16.64 10.52
N PRO A 149 7.06 -15.59 10.98
CA PRO A 149 6.51 -14.54 10.11
C PRO A 149 7.58 -13.91 9.19
N ASP A 150 8.77 -13.63 9.73
CA ASP A 150 9.85 -13.01 8.97
C ASP A 150 10.33 -13.91 7.84
N GLN A 151 10.47 -15.22 8.11
CA GLN A 151 10.83 -16.19 7.09
C GLN A 151 9.74 -16.30 6.02
N LEU A 152 8.47 -16.21 6.41
CA LEU A 152 7.35 -16.23 5.47
C LEU A 152 7.39 -15.00 4.53
N ILE A 153 7.65 -13.81 5.07
CA ILE A 153 7.80 -12.58 4.30
C ILE A 153 9.01 -12.70 3.36
N ALA A 154 10.15 -13.17 3.85
CA ALA A 154 11.34 -13.36 3.04
C ALA A 154 11.10 -14.33 1.87
N GLN A 155 10.38 -15.42 2.09
CA GLN A 155 10.00 -16.38 1.04
C GLN A 155 8.98 -15.83 0.03
N ALA A 156 8.18 -14.84 0.44
CA ALA A 156 7.20 -14.18 -0.41
C ALA A 156 7.82 -13.17 -1.39
N VAL A 157 9.01 -12.64 -1.11
CA VAL A 157 9.69 -11.66 -1.98
C VAL A 157 10.46 -12.37 -3.09
N LYS A 158 10.04 -12.18 -4.34
CA LYS A 158 10.76 -12.69 -5.52
C LYS A 158 11.77 -11.67 -6.05
N LYS A 159 11.41 -10.38 -6.02
CA LYS A 159 12.23 -9.26 -6.49
C LYS A 159 11.87 -8.01 -5.71
N LEU A 160 12.88 -7.24 -5.31
CA LEU A 160 12.70 -5.93 -4.68
C LEU A 160 13.77 -4.98 -5.22
N ASP A 161 13.36 -4.03 -6.05
CA ASP A 161 14.19 -2.90 -6.46
C ASP A 161 13.62 -1.62 -5.87
N LEU A 162 14.46 -0.78 -5.29
CA LEU A 162 14.09 0.51 -4.74
C LEU A 162 15.11 1.57 -5.11
N SER A 163 14.65 2.78 -5.41
CA SER A 163 15.54 3.93 -5.61
C SER A 163 14.98 5.17 -4.95
N LEU A 164 15.87 5.97 -4.37
CA LEU A 164 15.56 7.25 -3.78
C LEU A 164 16.60 8.26 -4.24
N THR A 165 16.15 9.31 -4.90
CA THR A 165 16.95 10.48 -5.28
C THR A 165 16.48 11.66 -4.46
N ILE A 166 17.43 12.38 -3.85
CA ILE A 166 17.20 13.60 -3.08
C ILE A 166 18.12 14.68 -3.67
N PRO A 167 17.62 15.90 -3.90
CA PRO A 167 18.40 17.03 -4.42
C PRO A 167 19.35 17.66 -3.38
#